data_AF-A0A7C1IFU4-F1
#
_entry.id   AF-A0A7C1IFU4-F1
#
_cell.length_a   1.000
_cell.length_b   1.000
_cell.length_c   1.000
_cell.angle_alpha   90.00
_cell.angle_beta   90.00
_cell.angle_gamma   90.00
#
_symmetry.space_group_name_H-M   'P 1'
#
loop_
_entity.id
_entity.type
_entity.pdbx_description
1 polymer ?
#
loop_
_entity_poly.entity_id
_entity_poly.type
_entity_poly.pdbx_seq_one_letter_code
_entity_poly.pdbx_strand_id
1 'polypeptide(L)' 'MKERGYRVLKCPRYRFKADKDTVAVMNIEMKTLFMMEGKSLATLTAQQMTDVDPNRRGEPMNRPK' A
#
# COMPACT_ATOMS: atom_id res chain seq x y z
N MET A 1 -40.02 -9.15 2.79
CA MET A 1 -39.25 -9.13 1.53
C MET A 1 -38.29 -10.32 1.54
N LYS A 2 -38.43 -11.25 0.58
CA LYS A 2 -37.61 -12.47 0.53
C LYS A 2 -36.35 -12.12 -0.27
N GLU A 3 -35.23 -11.92 0.42
CA GLU A 3 -33.97 -11.62 -0.26
C GLU A 3 -33.55 -12.81 -1.12
N ARG A 4 -33.66 -12.55 -2.42
CA ARG A 4 -33.34 -13.40 -3.56
C ARG A 4 -32.03 -14.16 -3.30
N GLY A 5 -32.05 -15.48 -3.45
CA GLY A 5 -30.88 -16.38 -3.36
C GLY A 5 -29.72 -16.09 -4.33
N TYR A 6 -29.78 -14.98 -5.07
CA TYR A 6 -28.69 -14.39 -5.85
C TYR A 6 -27.57 -13.77 -5.00
N ARG A 7 -27.83 -13.50 -3.72
CA ARG A 7 -26.84 -12.97 -2.78
C ARG A 7 -25.79 -13.97 -2.34
N VAL A 8 -26.10 -15.26 -2.44
CA VAL A 8 -25.23 -16.29 -1.88
C VAL A 8 -24.34 -16.88 -2.96
N LEU A 9 -23.03 -16.79 -2.78
CA LEU A 9 -22.04 -17.50 -3.58
C LEU A 9 -21.85 -18.91 -3.02
N LYS A 10 -22.01 -19.92 -3.87
CA LYS A 10 -21.74 -21.32 -3.53
C LYS A 10 -20.54 -21.81 -4.33
N CYS A 11 -19.50 -22.24 -3.63
CA CYS A 11 -18.36 -22.89 -4.27
C CYS A 11 -18.71 -24.36 -4.57
N PRO A 12 -18.68 -24.80 -5.84
CA PRO A 12 -18.97 -26.19 -6.19
C PRO A 12 -17.88 -27.16 -5.68
N ARG A 13 -16.65 -26.67 -5.47
CA ARG A 13 -15.50 -27.50 -5.09
C ARG A 13 -15.36 -27.74 -3.59
N TYR A 14 -15.61 -26.72 -2.77
CA TYR A 14 -15.33 -26.76 -1.33
C TYR A 14 -16.58 -26.80 -0.45
N ARG A 15 -17.77 -26.97 -1.03
CA ARG A 15 -19.09 -26.87 -0.36
C ARG A 15 -19.31 -25.56 0.41
N PHE A 16 -18.45 -24.57 0.22
CA PHE A 16 -18.52 -23.26 0.83
C PHE A 16 -19.74 -22.50 0.29
N LYS A 17 -20.46 -21.83 1.18
CA LYS A 17 -21.65 -21.05 0.86
C LYS A 17 -21.69 -19.81 1.76
N ALA A 18 -21.53 -18.63 1.19
CA ALA A 18 -21.53 -17.36 1.92
C ALA A 18 -22.15 -16.24 1.09
N ASP A 19 -22.48 -15.12 1.72
CA ASP A 19 -22.93 -13.92 1.02
C ASP A 19 -21.82 -13.36 0.12
N LYS A 20 -22.20 -12.83 -1.04
CA LYS A 20 -21.26 -12.25 -2.02
C LYS A 20 -20.48 -11.08 -1.44
N ASP A 21 -21.06 -10.29 -0.55
CA ASP A 21 -20.38 -9.15 0.08
C ASP A 21 -19.28 -9.65 1.02
N THR A 22 -19.58 -10.69 1.81
CA THR A 22 -18.56 -11.36 2.63
C THR A 22 -17.42 -11.93 1.79
N VAL A 23 -17.75 -12.55 0.65
CA VAL A 23 -16.75 -13.09 -0.28
C VAL A 23 -15.93 -11.98 -0.94
N ALA A 24 -16.54 -10.83 -1.27
CA ALA A 24 -15.86 -9.71 -1.86
C ALA A 24 -14.81 -9.12 -0.91
N VAL A 25 -15.16 -8.91 0.37
CA VAL A 25 -14.22 -8.48 1.41
C VAL A 25 -13.06 -9.46 1.53
N MET A 26 -13.36 -10.76 1.66
CA MET A 26 -12.34 -11.81 1.80
C MET A 26 -11.39 -11.86 0.59
N ASN A 27 -11.90 -11.67 -0.63
CA ASN A 27 -11.09 -11.64 -1.84
C ASN A 27 -10.19 -10.40 -1.93
N ILE A 28 -10.65 -9.25 -1.44
CA ILE A 28 -9.85 -8.02 -1.36
C ILE A 28 -8.72 -8.23 -0.36
N GLU A 29 -9.02 -8.72 0.84
CA GLU A 29 -8.02 -9.01 1.88
C GLU A 29 -6.96 -9.98 1.36
N MET A 30 -7.37 -11.09 0.74
CA MET A 30 -6.44 -12.06 0.14
C MET A 30 -5.57 -11.44 -0.95
N LYS A 31 -6.13 -10.60 -1.83
CA LYS A 31 -5.33 -9.88 -2.84
C LYS A 31 -4.34 -8.92 -2.19
N THR A 32 -4.76 -8.18 -1.15
CA THR A 32 -3.86 -7.25 -0.46
C THR A 32 -2.71 -7.98 0.21
N LEU A 33 -2.98 -9.10 0.89
CA LEU A 33 -1.95 -9.95 1.50
C LEU A 33 -0.99 -10.50 0.46
N PHE A 34 -1.52 -11.08 -0.64
CA PHE A 34 -0.69 -11.60 -1.73
C PHE A 34 0.17 -10.52 -2.39
N MET A 35 -0.34 -9.29 -2.52
CA MET A 35 0.44 -8.17 -3.06
C MET A 35 1.49 -7.63 -2.08
N MET A 36 1.29 -7.80 -0.77
CA MET A 36 2.23 -7.42 0.28
C MET A 36 3.28 -8.50 0.56
N GLU A 37 2.99 -9.77 0.27
CA GLU A 37 3.98 -10.84 0.29
C GLU A 37 5.09 -10.52 -0.73
N GLY A 38 6.26 -10.11 -0.21
CA GLY A 38 7.44 -9.71 -0.99
C GLY A 38 7.56 -8.22 -1.31
N LYS A 39 6.60 -7.37 -0.91
CA LYS A 39 6.73 -5.91 -1.01
C LYS A 39 6.78 -5.30 0.39
N SER A 40 7.94 -4.70 0.73
CA SER A 40 8.02 -3.81 1.88
C SER A 40 7.00 -2.68 1.71
N LEU A 41 6.09 -2.52 2.68
CA LEU A 41 5.13 -1.40 2.73
C LEU A 41 5.82 -0.02 2.74
N ALA A 42 7.13 0.01 2.97
CA ALA A 42 7.98 1.16 2.75
C ALA A 42 9.34 0.69 2.22
N THR A 43 9.47 0.49 0.90
CA THR A 43 10.81 0.62 0.30
C THR A 43 11.15 2.09 0.37
N LEU A 44 12.04 2.46 1.28
CA LEU A 44 12.55 3.82 1.42
C LEU A 44 13.47 4.11 0.21
N THR A 45 12.88 4.32 -0.97
CA THR A 45 13.59 4.73 -2.19
C THR A 45 13.79 6.24 -2.20
N ALA A 46 14.08 6.82 -1.04
CA ALA A 46 14.70 8.13 -0.97
C ALA A 46 16.15 7.85 -0.60
N GLN A 47 17.05 7.97 -1.58
CA GLN A 47 18.45 8.23 -1.27
C GLN A 47 18.41 9.49 -0.41
N GLN A 48 18.58 9.32 0.90
CA GLN A 48 18.51 10.43 1.84
C GLN A 48 19.49 11.47 1.33
N MET A 49 18.96 12.65 1.00
CA MET A 49 19.77 13.80 0.59
C MET A 49 20.88 13.91 1.62
N THR A 50 22.11 13.76 1.16
CA THR A 50 23.30 14.03 1.95
C THR A 50 23.12 15.39 2.59
N ASP A 51 23.29 15.44 3.90
CA ASP A 51 23.22 16.65 4.73
C ASP A 51 23.98 17.79 4.04
N VAL A 52 23.24 18.68 3.38
CA VAL A 52 23.79 19.92 2.85
C VAL A 52 23.81 20.86 4.02
N ASP A 53 24.98 20.99 4.62
CA ASP A 53 25.28 21.93 5.70
C ASP A 53 24.67 23.31 5.33
N PRO A 54 23.65 23.78 6.08
CA PRO A 54 22.90 24.99 5.72
C PRO A 54 23.72 26.29 5.83
N ASN A 55 25.00 26.22 6.25
CA ASN A 55 25.76 27.38 6.67
C ASN A 55 26.64 28.05 5.59
N ARG A 56 26.45 27.80 4.29
CA ARG A 56 27.17 28.54 3.23
C ARG A 56 26.57 29.92 2.93
N ARG A 57 26.25 30.70 3.97
CA ARG A 57 25.96 32.14 3.86
C ARG A 57 26.82 32.88 4.87
N GLY A 58 28.01 33.33 4.46
CA GLY A 58 28.82 34.14 5.37
C GLY A 58 30.27 34.43 5.00
N GLU A 59 30.86 33.92 3.91
CA GLU A 59 32.24 34.31 3.58
C GLU A 59 32.24 35.60 2.72
N PRO A 60 32.72 36.75 3.25
CA PRO A 60 32.90 37.94 2.44
C PRO A 60 34.06 37.70 1.46
N MET A 61 33.80 37.91 0.16
CA MET A 61 34.85 37.99 -0.86
C MET A 61 35.72 39.21 -0.57
N ASN A 62 36.92 38.99 -0.01
CA ASN A 62 37.96 39.99 0.10
C ASN A 62 38.35 40.47 -1.31
N ARG A 63 38.04 41.71 -1.65
CA ARG A 63 38.51 42.34 -2.90
C ARG A 63 39.86 43.02 -2.63
N PRO A 64 40.95 42.66 -3.31
CA PRO A 64 42.21 43.39 -3.19
C PRO A 64 42.10 44.80 -3.81
N LYS A 65 42.89 45.73 -3.27
CA LYS A 65 42.87 47.17 -3.52
C LYS A 65 43.59 47.56 -4.81
#